data_AF-A0A7J8C7U3-F1
#
_entry.id   AF-A0A7J8C7U3-F1
#
_cell.length_a   1.000
_cell.length_b   1.000
_cell.length_c   1.000
_cell.angle_alpha   90.00
_cell.angle_beta   90.00
_cell.angle_gamma   90.00
#
_symmetry.space_group_name_H-M   'P 1'
#
loop_
_entity.id
_entity.type
_entity.pdbx_description
1 polymer ?
#
loop_
_entity_poly.entity_id
_entity_poly.type
_entity_poly.pdbx_seq_one_letter_code
_entity_poly.pdbx_strand_id
1 'polypeptide(L)'
;MLGSGFKAERLRVNLRLVINRLKLLEKKKTELTQKARKEIADYLAAGKDERARIRVEHIIREDYLVEAMEILELYCDLLLARFGLIQSMKELDSGLAESVSTLIWAAPRLQSEVAELKIVSTISFSDVCSFSCC
;
A
#
# COMPACT_ATOMS: atom_id res chain seq x y z
N MET A 1 14.90 -7.16 -29.44
CA MET A 1 13.45 -7.47 -29.50
C MET A 1 12.97 -7.67 -28.07
N LEU A 2 12.39 -6.64 -27.45
CA LEU A 2 11.83 -6.72 -26.09
C LEU A 2 10.49 -7.48 -26.19
N GLY A 3 10.55 -8.78 -25.92
CA GLY A 3 9.41 -9.68 -26.01
C GLY A 3 8.32 -9.31 -25.01
N SER A 4 7.13 -9.04 -25.55
CA SER A 4 5.81 -9.34 -24.96
C SER A 4 5.79 -9.66 -23.46
N GLY A 5 5.68 -8.63 -22.61
CA GLY A 5 5.55 -8.79 -21.15
C GLY A 5 4.65 -7.74 -20.48
N PHE A 6 4.63 -6.51 -21.00
CA PHE A 6 3.79 -5.44 -20.45
C PHE A 6 2.35 -5.53 -20.97
N LYS A 7 1.49 -6.21 -20.21
CA LYS A 7 0.04 -6.19 -20.46
C LYS A 7 -0.57 -5.00 -19.72
N ALA A 8 -0.66 -3.85 -20.38
CA ALA A 8 -1.22 -2.64 -19.82
C ALA A 8 -2.61 -2.87 -19.18
N GLU A 9 -3.50 -3.60 -19.86
CA GLU A 9 -4.82 -3.93 -19.29
C GLU A 9 -4.74 -4.75 -18.00
N ARG A 10 -3.75 -5.65 -17.87
CA ARG A 10 -3.52 -6.42 -16.64
C ARG A 10 -3.08 -5.51 -15.50
N LEU A 11 -2.21 -4.54 -15.77
CA LEU A 11 -1.78 -3.54 -14.79
C LEU A 11 -2.97 -2.70 -14.31
N ARG A 12 -3.80 -2.22 -15.24
CA ARG A 12 -5.01 -1.43 -14.93
C ARG A 12 -5.99 -2.20 -14.04
N VAL A 13 -6.24 -3.47 -14.36
CA VAL A 13 -7.12 -4.33 -13.55
C VAL A 13 -6.52 -4.56 -12.16
N ASN A 14 -5.23 -4.88 -12.07
CA ASN A 14 -4.56 -5.12 -10.80
C ASN A 14 -4.53 -3.87 -9.91
N LEU A 15 -4.29 -2.68 -10.47
CA LEU A 15 -4.35 -1.42 -9.72
C LEU A 15 -5.73 -1.21 -9.09
N ARG A 16 -6.81 -1.44 -9.84
CA ARG A 16 -8.18 -1.38 -9.31
C ARG A 16 -8.43 -2.40 -8.20
N LEU A 17 -7.89 -3.62 -8.35
CA LEU A 17 -8.00 -4.65 -7.31
C LEU A 17 -7.24 -4.23 -6.04
N VAL A 18 -6.05 -3.66 -6.18
CA VAL A 18 -5.25 -3.13 -5.06
C VAL A 18 -6.03 -2.04 -4.33
N ILE A 19 -6.58 -1.06 -5.02
CA ILE A 19 -7.37 0.02 -4.42
C ILE A 19 -8.56 -0.54 -3.63
N ASN A 20 -9.34 -1.44 -4.25
CA ASN A 20 -10.48 -2.05 -3.56
C ASN A 20 -10.05 -2.86 -2.33
N ARG A 21 -8.89 -3.53 -2.41
CA ARG A 21 -8.33 -4.31 -1.31
C ARG A 21 -7.87 -3.41 -0.16
N LEU A 22 -7.18 -2.31 -0.47
CA LEU A 22 -6.73 -1.32 0.51
C LEU A 22 -7.91 -0.71 1.27
N LYS A 23 -8.95 -0.24 0.57
CA LYS A 23 -10.20 0.26 1.18
C LYS A 23 -10.83 -0.72 2.18
N LEU A 24 -10.87 -2.00 1.81
CA LEU A 24 -11.42 -3.04 2.68
C LEU A 24 -10.55 -3.27 3.91
N LEU A 25 -9.22 -3.23 3.76
CA LEU A 25 -8.28 -3.41 4.86
C LEU A 25 -8.28 -2.21 5.80
N GLU A 26 -8.29 -0.98 5.29
CA GLU A 26 -8.43 0.25 6.06
C GLU A 26 -9.68 0.22 6.93
N LYS A 27 -10.84 -0.07 6.33
CA LYS A 27 -12.09 -0.18 7.08
C LYS A 27 -12.04 -1.27 8.15
N LYS A 28 -11.48 -2.44 7.81
CA LYS A 28 -11.35 -3.55 8.77
C LYS A 28 -10.42 -3.19 9.93
N LYS A 29 -9.26 -2.59 9.64
CA LYS A 29 -8.26 -2.22 10.65
C LYS A 29 -8.74 -1.09 11.55
N THR A 30 -9.37 -0.06 10.99
CA THR A 30 -9.97 1.05 11.78
C THR A 30 -11.04 0.54 12.76
N GLU A 31 -11.91 -0.37 12.32
CA GLU A 31 -12.90 -1.01 13.21
C GLU A 31 -12.24 -1.85 14.33
N LEU A 32 -11.16 -2.59 14.01
CA LEU A 32 -10.40 -3.35 15.00
C LEU A 32 -9.71 -2.44 16.01
N THR A 33 -9.10 -1.35 15.55
CA THR A 33 -8.47 -0.36 16.42
C THR A 33 -9.49 0.30 17.34
N GLN A 34 -10.68 0.63 16.83
CA GLN A 34 -11.75 1.21 17.66
C GLN A 34 -12.18 0.26 18.78
N LYS A 35 -12.25 -1.05 18.52
CA LYS A 35 -12.52 -2.07 19.54
C LYS A 35 -11.38 -2.17 20.55
N ALA A 36 -10.13 -2.18 20.08
CA ALA A 36 -8.94 -2.23 20.94
C ALA A 36 -8.82 -1.01 21.87
N ARG A 37 -9.30 0.17 21.45
CA ARG A 37 -9.38 1.36 22.30
C ARG A 37 -10.34 1.19 23.48
N LYS A 38 -11.43 0.43 23.32
CA LYS A 38 -12.32 0.06 24.44
C LYS A 38 -11.64 -0.91 25.40
N GLU A 39 -10.89 -1.89 24.88
CA GLU A 39 -10.12 -2.83 25.72
C GLU A 39 -9.08 -2.10 26.60
N ILE A 40 -8.50 -1.00 26.12
CA ILE A 40 -7.59 -0.19 26.93
C ILE A 40 -8.33 0.47 28.10
N ALA A 41 -9.53 1.00 27.86
CA ALA A 41 -10.34 1.56 28.94
C ALA A 41 -10.65 0.51 30.02
N ASP A 42 -10.94 -0.73 29.61
CA ASP A 42 -11.16 -1.85 30.53
C ASP A 42 -9.88 -2.21 31.32
N TYR A 43 -8.70 -2.18 30.68
CA TYR A 43 -7.43 -2.43 31.38
C TYR A 43 -7.09 -1.33 32.38
N LEU A 44 -7.34 -0.07 32.06
CA LEU A 44 -7.14 1.05 32.97
C LEU A 44 -8.13 1.00 34.14
N ALA A 45 -9.40 0.67 33.90
CA ALA A 45 -10.40 0.49 34.95
C ALA A 45 -10.05 -0.68 35.90
N ALA A 46 -9.38 -1.72 35.39
CA ALA A 46 -8.87 -2.84 36.16
C ALA A 46 -7.50 -2.58 36.84
N GLY A 47 -6.91 -1.39 36.69
CA GLY A 47 -5.61 -1.03 37.26
C GLY A 47 -4.41 -1.74 36.62
N LYS A 48 -4.53 -2.24 35.38
CA LYS A 48 -3.50 -3.01 34.66
C LYS A 48 -2.70 -2.11 33.71
N ASP A 49 -2.02 -1.11 34.25
CA ASP A 49 -1.36 -0.06 33.47
C ASP A 49 -0.28 -0.58 32.52
N GLU A 50 0.54 -1.55 32.95
CA GLU A 50 1.61 -2.11 32.11
C GLU A 50 1.06 -2.80 30.86
N ARG A 51 -0.05 -3.54 31.02
CA ARG A 51 -0.72 -4.20 29.91
C ARG A 51 -1.41 -3.20 28.99
N ALA A 52 -1.97 -2.12 29.56
CA ALA A 52 -2.54 -1.03 28.79
C ALA A 52 -1.48 -0.33 27.92
N ARG A 53 -0.26 -0.08 28.45
CA ARG A 53 0.85 0.51 27.70
C ARG A 53 1.26 -0.33 26.48
N ILE A 54 1.49 -1.63 26.69
CA ILE A 54 1.83 -2.55 25.60
C ILE A 54 0.72 -2.56 24.53
N ARG A 55 -0.55 -2.52 24.95
CA ARG A 55 -1.69 -2.51 24.02
C ARG A 55 -1.77 -1.20 23.22
N VAL A 56 -1.50 -0.06 23.86
CA VAL A 56 -1.45 1.26 23.20
C VAL A 56 -0.37 1.28 22.11
N GLU A 57 0.83 0.77 22.39
CA GLU A 57 1.90 0.73 21.37
C GLU A 57 1.48 -0.06 20.13
N HIS A 58 0.77 -1.17 20.31
CA HIS A 58 0.25 -1.96 19.19
C HIS A 58 -0.79 -1.17 18.38
N ILE A 59 -1.70 -0.46 19.06
CA ILE A 59 -2.68 0.40 18.39
C ILE A 59 -2.00 1.50 17.57
N ILE A 60 -0.99 2.16 18.11
CA ILE A 60 -0.25 3.21 17.41
C ILE A 60 0.38 2.66 16.12
N ARG A 61 0.98 1.45 16.17
CA ARG A 61 1.56 0.82 14.97
C ARG A 61 0.49 0.49 13.93
N GLU A 62 -0.67 -0.01 14.34
CA GLU A 62 -1.77 -0.30 13.41
C GLU A 62 -2.36 0.99 12.80
N ASP A 63 -2.47 2.08 13.57
CA ASP A 63 -2.92 3.38 13.06
C ASP A 63 -1.95 3.92 11.98
N TYR A 64 -0.64 3.85 12.21
CA TYR A 64 0.36 4.19 11.18
C TYR A 64 0.28 3.31 9.94
N LEU A 65 -0.07 2.03 10.08
CA LEU A 65 -0.27 1.15 8.93
C LEU A 65 -1.50 1.54 8.11
N VAL A 66 -2.58 1.98 8.76
CA VAL A 66 -3.77 2.49 8.06
C VAL A 66 -3.43 3.75 7.28
N GLU A 67 -2.77 4.73 7.91
CA GLU A 67 -2.34 5.96 7.23
C GLU A 67 -1.41 5.65 6.02
N ALA A 68 -0.51 4.68 6.17
CA ALA A 68 0.36 4.26 5.06
C ALA A 68 -0.44 3.60 3.91
N MET A 69 -1.50 2.84 4.21
CA MET A 69 -2.37 2.26 3.18
C MET A 69 -3.13 3.34 2.40
N GLU A 70 -3.61 4.38 3.07
CA GLU A 70 -4.31 5.51 2.43
C GLU A 70 -3.39 6.25 1.44
N ILE A 71 -2.11 6.46 1.81
CA ILE A 71 -1.11 7.06 0.92
C ILE A 71 -0.86 6.18 -0.31
N LEU A 72 -0.79 4.86 -0.13
CA LEU A 72 -0.58 3.92 -1.24
C LEU A 72 -1.80 3.83 -2.16
N GLU A 73 -3.01 3.93 -1.60
CA GLU A 73 -4.23 4.04 -2.38
C GLU A 73 -4.18 5.26 -3.29
N LEU A 74 -3.84 6.43 -2.74
CA LEU A 74 -3.72 7.68 -3.49
C LEU A 74 -2.73 7.53 -4.66
N TYR A 75 -1.59 6.88 -4.45
CA TYR A 75 -0.62 6.62 -5.52
C TYR A 75 -1.13 5.64 -6.57
N CYS A 76 -1.87 4.59 -6.18
CA CYS A 76 -2.51 3.69 -7.13
C CYS A 76 -3.57 4.42 -7.98
N ASP A 77 -4.35 5.31 -7.37
CA ASP A 77 -5.35 6.13 -8.07
C ASP A 77 -4.70 7.14 -9.01
N LEU A 78 -3.60 7.78 -8.61
CA LEU A 78 -2.83 8.68 -9.48
C LEU A 78 -2.31 7.95 -10.72
N LEU A 79 -1.77 6.74 -10.56
CA LEU A 79 -1.33 5.91 -11.68
C LEU A 79 -2.47 5.49 -12.60
N LEU A 80 -3.67 5.21 -12.06
CA LEU A 80 -4.86 4.93 -12.86
C LEU A 80 -5.37 6.15 -13.60
N ALA A 81 -5.38 7.33 -12.97
CA ALA A 81 -5.82 8.57 -13.58
C ALA A 81 -4.91 8.97 -14.76
N ARG A 82 -3.60 8.74 -14.62
CA ARG A 82 -2.59 9.03 -15.65
C ARG A 82 -2.20 7.83 -16.51
N PHE A 83 -3.03 6.77 -16.52
CA PHE A 83 -2.72 5.53 -17.23
C PHE A 83 -2.51 5.71 -18.74
N GLY A 84 -3.17 6.69 -19.35
CA GLY A 84 -2.98 7.04 -20.77
C GLY A 84 -1.57 7.53 -21.09
N LEU A 85 -0.90 8.20 -20.15
CA LEU A 85 0.50 8.63 -20.30
C LEU A 85 1.45 7.43 -20.18
N ILE A 86 1.16 6.51 -19.26
CA ILE A 86 1.95 5.28 -19.05
C ILE A 86 1.89 4.36 -20.28
N GLN A 87 0.77 4.30 -21.00
CA GLN A 87 0.65 3.52 -22.23
C GLN A 87 1.34 4.16 -23.45
N SER A 88 1.40 5.50 -23.50
CA SER A 88 1.82 6.24 -24.69
C SER A 88 3.29 6.64 -24.67
N MET A 89 3.88 6.84 -23.49
CA MET A 89 5.27 7.27 -23.34
C MET A 89 6.17 6.13 -22.88
N LYS A 90 7.34 6.00 -23.51
CA LYS A 90 8.41 5.08 -23.08
C LYS A 90 9.18 5.58 -21.87
N GLU A 91 9.12 6.89 -21.61
CA GLU A 91 9.81 7.53 -20.50
C GLU A 91 8.83 7.86 -19.38
N LEU A 92 9.31 7.69 -18.15
CA LEU A 92 8.54 7.86 -16.93
C LEU A 92 8.51 9.35 -16.58
N ASP A 93 7.31 9.94 -16.56
CA ASP A 93 7.17 11.33 -16.13
C ASP A 93 7.64 11.49 -14.68
N SER A 94 8.32 12.60 -14.39
CA SER A 94 8.85 12.93 -13.07
C SER A 94 7.79 12.86 -11.97
N GLY A 95 6.55 13.27 -12.26
CA GLY A 95 5.43 13.20 -11.33
C GLY A 95 4.88 11.80 -11.08
N LEU A 96 5.25 10.80 -11.89
CA LEU A 96 4.87 9.39 -11.70
C LEU A 96 5.99 8.57 -11.07
N ALA A 97 7.25 9.03 -11.18
CA ALA A 97 8.42 8.34 -10.65
C ALA A 97 8.33 8.15 -9.13
N GLU A 98 7.84 9.15 -8.40
CA GLU A 98 7.64 9.08 -6.95
C GLU A 98 6.63 8.00 -6.57
N SER A 99 5.46 7.98 -7.23
CA SER A 99 4.40 7.00 -6.95
C SER A 99 4.86 5.57 -7.27
N VAL A 100 5.55 5.41 -8.39
CA VAL A 100 6.10 4.11 -8.82
C VAL A 100 7.15 3.60 -7.83
N SER A 101 8.15 4.43 -7.50
CA SER A 101 9.23 4.03 -6.58
C SER A 101 8.70 3.69 -5.19
N THR A 102 7.74 4.47 -4.69
CA THR A 102 7.09 4.20 -3.40
C THR A 102 6.31 2.88 -3.42
N LEU A 103 5.57 2.58 -4.49
CA LEU A 103 4.84 1.30 -4.61
C LEU A 103 5.77 0.09 -4.70
N ILE A 104 6.90 0.21 -5.41
CA ILE A 104 7.91 -0.85 -5.48
C ILE A 104 8.53 -1.09 -4.09
N TRP A 105 8.85 -0.02 -3.37
CA TRP A 105 9.40 -0.10 -2.02
C TRP A 105 8.39 -0.67 -1.01
N ALA A 106 7.11 -0.37 -1.16
CA ALA A 106 6.03 -0.86 -0.30
C ALA A 106 5.64 -2.33 -0.59
N ALA A 107 5.81 -2.80 -1.83
CA ALA A 107 5.43 -4.15 -2.25
C ALA A 107 5.92 -5.30 -1.33
N PRO A 108 7.21 -5.39 -0.93
CA PRO A 108 7.66 -6.44 -0.02
C PRO A 108 7.14 -6.28 1.42
N ARG A 109 6.80 -5.05 1.84
CA ARG A 109 6.35 -4.74 3.21
C ARG A 109 4.89 -5.10 3.44
N LEU A 110 4.05 -4.96 2.41
CA LEU A 110 2.61 -5.25 2.46
C LEU A 110 2.22 -6.56 1.77
N GLN A 111 3.19 -7.39 1.41
CA GLN A 111 2.97 -8.64 0.67
C GLN A 111 2.03 -9.62 1.40
N SER A 112 2.01 -9.59 2.74
CA SER A 112 1.13 -10.43 3.56
C SER A 112 -0.35 -10.02 3.50
N GLU A 113 -0.64 -8.73 3.26
CA GLU A 113 -2.00 -8.18 3.29
C GLU A 113 -2.58 -7.97 1.88
N VAL A 114 -1.72 -7.61 0.91
CA VAL A 114 -2.07 -7.26 -0.47
C VAL A 114 -1.14 -8.00 -1.45
N ALA A 115 -1.54 -9.21 -1.85
CA ALA A 115 -0.74 -10.04 -2.77
C ALA A 115 -0.66 -9.44 -4.19
N GLU A 116 -1.67 -8.66 -4.57
CA GLU A 116 -1.79 -8.00 -5.87
C GLU A 116 -0.73 -6.91 -6.06
N LEU A 117 -0.26 -6.30 -4.97
CA LEU A 117 0.75 -5.24 -5.00
C LEU A 117 2.09 -5.75 -5.55
N LYS A 118 2.43 -7.02 -5.27
CA LYS A 118 3.61 -7.69 -5.85
C LYS A 118 3.53 -7.80 -7.37
N ILE A 119 2.32 -8.02 -7.90
CA ILE A 119 2.12 -8.14 -9.34
C ILE A 119 2.29 -6.77 -10.00
N VAL A 120 1.80 -5.71 -9.36
CA VAL A 120 1.96 -4.32 -9.82
C VAL A 120 3.43 -3.89 -9.84
N SER A 121 4.20 -4.22 -8.79
CA SER A 121 5.63 -3.87 -8.69
C SER A 121 6.51 -4.63 -9.69
N THR A 122 6.14 -5.86 -10.05
CA THR A 122 6.94 -6.70 -10.97
C THR A 122 6.73 -6.34 -12.44
N ILE A 123 5.51 -5.91 -12.82
CA ILE A 123 5.15 -5.68 -14.22
C ILE A 123 5.78 -4.40 -14.77
N SER A 124 5.99 -3.40 -13.92
CA SER A 124 6.09 -2.04 -14.42
C SER A 124 7.50 -1.62 -14.82
N PHE A 125 8.59 -2.13 -14.19
CA PHE A 125 9.89 -1.46 -14.33
C PHE A 125 11.14 -2.34 -14.17
N SER A 126 11.31 -3.36 -15.01
CA SER A 126 12.64 -3.98 -15.18
C SER A 126 13.72 -2.98 -15.66
N ASP A 127 13.32 -1.86 -16.27
CA ASP A 127 14.25 -0.88 -16.86
C ASP A 127 14.58 0.32 -15.94
N VAL A 128 13.83 0.58 -14.86
CA VAL A 128 14.08 1.73 -13.95
C VAL A 128 14.81 1.31 -12.68
N CYS A 129 14.72 0.04 -12.28
CA CYS A 129 15.26 -0.45 -11.02
C CYS A 129 16.75 -0.80 -11.02
N SER A 130 17.48 -0.69 -12.14
CA SER A 130 18.91 -1.02 -12.14
C SER A 130 19.78 -0.03 -11.35
N PHE A 131 19.26 1.14 -10.92
CA PHE A 131 20.12 2.20 -10.37
C PHE A 131 19.75 2.79 -8.99
N SER A 132 18.56 2.54 -8.43
CA SER A 132 18.09 3.41 -7.32
C SER A 132 17.56 2.71 -6.05
N CYS A 133 17.52 1.38 -5.99
CA CYS A 133 16.98 0.63 -4.83
C CYS A 133 17.99 -0.32 -4.17
N CYS A 134 19.29 -0.02 -4.27
CA CYS A 134 20.31 -0.53 -3.36
C CYS A 134 20.71 0.57 -2.36
#